data_AF-A0AA97DQX4-F1
#
_entry.id   AF-A0AA97DQX4-F1
#
_cell.length_a   1.000
_cell.length_b   1.000
_cell.length_c   1.000
_cell.angle_alpha   90.00
_cell.angle_beta   90.00
_cell.angle_gamma   90.00
#
_symmetry.space_group_name_H-M   'P 1'
#
loop_
_entity.id
_entity.type
_entity.pdbx_description
1 polymer ?
#
loop_
_entity_poly.entity_id
_entity_poly.type
_entity_poly.pdbx_seq_one_letter_code
_entity_poly.pdbx_strand_id
1 'polypeptide(L)'
;MKQLGVLLACAVAGDAFSILLRGRLPGNVLGLTLLLLLLAYGPVRLGHIEDTADFLLHNMAFFFLPACLGVLEIFAEIKSEVFALLAVCVLTTFCTAAATAFTVHIALRLQRKKDRGGVRP
;
A
#
# COMPACT_ATOMS: atom_id res chain seq x y z
N MET A 1 -5.82 12.05 20.93
CA MET A 1 -4.41 12.49 20.73
C MET A 1 -3.38 11.36 20.85
N LYS A 2 -3.40 10.50 21.89
CA LYS A 2 -2.42 9.39 22.01
C LYS A 2 -2.43 8.41 20.82
N GLN A 3 -3.59 8.17 20.23
CA GLN A 3 -3.80 7.19 19.15
C GLN A 3 -3.21 7.63 17.81
N LEU A 4 -3.42 8.90 17.43
CA LEU A 4 -2.78 9.52 16.26
C LEU A 4 -1.25 9.50 16.39
N GLY A 5 -0.74 9.70 17.61
CA GLY A 5 0.69 9.60 17.92
C GLY A 5 1.27 8.21 17.65
N VAL A 6 0.51 7.13 17.86
CA VAL A 6 0.97 5.77 17.54
C VAL A 6 1.04 5.54 16.04
N LEU A 7 0.03 5.98 15.29
CA LEU A 7 0.02 5.85 13.82
C LEU A 7 1.17 6.65 13.18
N LEU A 8 1.38 7.90 13.63
CA LEU A 8 2.50 8.73 13.20
C LEU A 8 3.85 8.16 13.65
N ALA A 9 3.97 7.65 14.88
CA ALA A 9 5.20 7.03 15.36
C ALA A 9 5.57 5.80 14.55
N CYS A 10 4.60 4.95 14.17
CA CYS A 10 4.84 3.81 13.29
C CYS A 10 5.28 4.25 11.89
N ALA A 11 4.68 5.31 11.32
CA ALA A 11 5.08 5.85 10.04
C ALA A 11 6.51 6.41 10.07
N VAL A 12 6.86 7.21 11.08
CA VAL A 12 8.21 7.76 11.28
C VAL A 12 9.23 6.66 11.56
N ALA A 13 8.88 5.66 12.36
CA ALA A 13 9.74 4.52 12.63
C ALA A 13 9.98 3.68 11.35
N GLY A 14 8.95 3.49 10.52
CA GLY A 14 9.06 2.83 9.22
C GLY A 14 9.97 3.58 8.25
N ASP A 15 9.90 4.91 8.23
CA ASP A 15 10.78 5.76 7.43
C ASP A 15 12.23 5.75 7.94
N ALA A 16 12.43 5.84 9.26
CA ALA A 16 13.73 5.69 9.89
C ALA A 16 14.36 4.31 9.60
N PHE A 17 13.56 3.25 9.63
CA PHE A 17 14.00 1.91 9.24
C PHE A 17 14.34 1.82 7.75
N SER A 18 13.57 2.50 6.87
CA SER A 18 13.85 2.56 5.43
C SER A 18 15.22 3.17 5.15
N ILE A 19 15.54 4.26 5.85
CA ILE A 19 16.84 4.94 5.75
C ILE A 19 17.96 4.03 6.25
N LEU A 20 17.75 3.33 7.38
CA LEU A 20 18.72 2.38 7.93
C LEU A 20 18.97 1.18 7.01
N LEU A 21 17.94 0.71 6.29
CA LEU A 21 18.02 -0.38 5.31
C LEU A 21 18.52 0.06 3.91
N ARG A 22 19.09 1.26 3.77
CA ARG A 22 19.61 1.80 2.49
C ARG A 22 18.55 1.87 1.37
N GLY A 23 17.29 2.15 1.70
CA GLY A 23 16.25 2.47 0.71
C GLY A 23 15.73 1.29 -0.11
N ARG A 24 15.92 0.04 0.35
CA ARG A 24 15.42 -1.15 -0.39
C ARG A 24 13.89 -1.25 -0.41
N LEU A 25 13.21 -0.64 0.57
CA LEU A 25 11.76 -0.62 0.69
C LEU A 25 11.28 0.78 1.09
N PRO A 26 10.17 1.29 0.53
CA PRO A 26 9.63 2.59 0.91
C PRO A 26 9.16 2.59 2.37
N GLY A 27 9.41 3.70 3.08
CA GLY A 27 9.08 3.85 4.50
C GLY A 27 7.62 3.54 4.84
N ASN A 28 6.67 3.86 3.95
CA ASN A 28 5.25 3.56 4.15
C ASN A 28 4.97 2.05 4.27
N VAL A 29 5.58 1.21 3.42
CA VAL A 29 5.40 -0.25 3.48
C VAL A 29 5.99 -0.82 4.76
N LEU A 30 7.14 -0.30 5.19
CA LEU A 30 7.76 -0.70 6.47
C LEU A 30 6.94 -0.24 7.67
N GLY A 31 6.38 0.97 7.64
CA GLY A 31 5.51 1.49 8.69
C GLY A 31 4.23 0.68 8.83
N LEU A 32 3.60 0.30 7.71
CA LEU A 32 2.43 -0.59 7.69
C LEU A 32 2.77 -1.99 8.22
N THR A 33 3.92 -2.54 7.83
CA THR A 33 4.38 -3.86 8.30
C THR A 33 4.68 -3.84 9.80
N LEU A 34 5.28 -2.75 10.29
CA LEU A 34 5.57 -2.56 11.71
C LEU A 34 4.28 -2.42 12.53
N LEU A 35 3.31 -1.64 12.04
CA LEU A 35 1.99 -1.50 12.66
C LEU A 35 1.27 -2.86 12.71
N LEU A 36 1.32 -3.63 11.62
CA LEU A 36 0.78 -4.99 11.56
C LEU A 36 1.44 -5.91 12.58
N LEU A 37 2.77 -5.85 12.70
CA LEU A 37 3.52 -6.62 13.69
C LEU A 37 3.07 -6.24 15.11
N LEU A 38 3.01 -4.94 15.40
CA LEU A 38 2.62 -4.43 16.71
C LEU A 38 1.17 -4.80 17.07
N LEU A 39 0.31 -4.97 16.07
CA LEU A 39 -1.04 -5.48 16.22
C LEU A 39 -1.08 -6.99 16.47
N ALA A 40 -0.26 -7.75 15.72
CA ALA A 40 -0.18 -9.21 15.83
C ALA A 40 0.47 -9.67 17.15
N TYR A 41 1.48 -8.97 17.65
CA TYR A 41 2.17 -9.29 18.90
C TYR A 41 1.41 -8.79 20.15
N GLY A 42 0.30 -8.06 19.99
CA GLY A 42 -0.65 -7.70 21.06
C GLY A 42 -0.35 -6.48 21.97
N PRO A 43 0.77 -5.73 21.91
CA PRO A 43 0.97 -4.58 22.80
C PRO A 43 0.08 -3.36 22.47
N VAL A 44 -0.54 -3.32 21.29
CA VAL A 44 -1.42 -2.22 20.88
C VAL A 44 -2.85 -2.70 20.73
N ARG A 45 -3.79 -2.03 21.40
CA ARG A 45 -5.22 -2.36 21.32
C ARG A 45 -5.77 -1.98 19.93
N LEU A 46 -6.32 -2.96 19.21
CA LEU A 46 -7.01 -2.77 17.92
C LEU A 46 -7.98 -1.58 17.95
N GLY A 47 -8.90 -1.57 18.93
CA GLY A 47 -9.93 -0.53 19.01
C GLY A 47 -9.37 0.88 19.15
N HIS A 48 -8.13 1.05 19.65
CA HIS A 48 -7.52 2.37 19.74
C HIS A 48 -6.99 2.88 18.39
N ILE A 49 -6.56 2.00 17.49
CA ILE A 49 -6.12 2.41 16.14
C ILE A 49 -7.34 2.62 15.25
N GLU A 50 -8.36 1.75 15.38
CA GLU A 50 -9.56 1.74 14.54
C GLU A 50 -10.31 3.08 14.59
N ASP A 51 -10.58 3.62 15.79
CA ASP A 51 -11.24 4.94 15.94
C ASP A 51 -10.49 6.08 15.22
N THR A 52 -9.16 6.04 15.26
CA THR A 52 -8.32 7.09 14.64
C THR A 52 -8.19 6.88 13.13
N ALA A 53 -8.08 5.64 12.69
CA ALA A 53 -8.08 5.29 11.28
C ALA A 53 -9.41 5.69 10.63
N ASP A 54 -10.53 5.40 11.27
CA ASP A 54 -11.86 5.81 10.82
C ASP A 54 -12.02 7.32 10.78
N PHE A 55 -11.51 8.04 11.77
CA PHE A 55 -11.50 9.51 11.73
C PHE A 55 -10.68 10.06 10.56
N LEU A 56 -9.48 9.52 10.30
CA LEU A 56 -8.63 9.91 9.17
C LEU A 56 -9.29 9.55 7.83
N LEU A 57 -9.94 8.40 7.76
CA LEU A 57 -10.61 7.91 6.56
C LEU A 57 -11.87 8.72 6.25
N HIS A 58 -12.62 9.11 7.29
CA HIS A 58 -13.76 10.02 7.15
C HIS A 58 -13.34 11.40 6.64
N ASN A 59 -12.16 11.88 7.06
CA ASN A 59 -11.59 13.16 6.63
C ASN A 59 -10.57 12.99 5.49
N MET A 60 -10.57 11.85 4.79
CA MET A 60 -9.57 11.52 3.79
C MET A 60 -9.45 12.62 2.73
N ALA A 61 -10.59 13.10 2.20
CA ALA A 61 -10.61 14.14 1.17
C ALA A 61 -9.80 15.40 1.54
N PHE A 62 -9.80 15.80 2.82
CA PHE A 62 -9.02 16.94 3.29
C PHE A 62 -7.50 16.73 3.14
N PHE A 63 -7.00 15.50 3.33
CA PHE A 63 -5.58 15.17 3.16
C PHE A 63 -5.15 15.00 1.70
N PHE A 64 -6.08 14.61 0.81
CA PHE A 64 -5.81 14.53 -0.63
C PHE A 64 -5.88 15.88 -1.32
N LEU A 65 -6.67 16.82 -0.79
CA LEU A 65 -6.84 18.13 -1.41
C LEU A 65 -5.51 18.87 -1.64
N PRO A 66 -4.56 18.96 -0.69
CA PRO A 66 -3.24 19.58 -0.93
C PRO A 66 -2.45 18.89 -2.04
N ALA A 67 -2.48 17.56 -2.09
CA ALA A 67 -1.81 16.79 -3.14
C ALA A 67 -2.43 17.05 -4.52
N CYS A 68 -3.76 17.10 -4.60
CA CYS A 68 -4.48 17.43 -5.83
C CYS A 68 -4.22 18.88 -6.29
N LEU A 69 -4.15 19.83 -5.36
CA LEU A 69 -3.86 21.24 -5.68
C LEU A 69 -2.45 21.40 -6.26
N GLY A 70 -1.45 20.68 -5.74
CA GLY A 70 -0.10 20.68 -6.31
C GLY A 70 -0.05 20.13 -7.74
N VAL A 71 -0.88 19.12 -8.05
CA VAL A 71 -1.03 18.61 -9.42
C VAL A 71 -1.75 19.62 -10.32
N LEU A 72 -2.72 20.37 -9.79
CA LEU A 72 -3.46 21.37 -10.55
C LEU A 72 -2.54 22.51 -11.03
N GLU A 73 -1.52 22.86 -10.26
CA GLU A 73 -0.53 23.88 -10.61
C GLU A 73 0.28 23.52 -11.87
N ILE A 74 0.64 22.24 -12.03
CA ILE A 74 1.35 21.70 -13.20
C ILE A 74 0.39 21.17 -14.29
N PHE A 75 -0.92 21.31 -14.10
CA PHE A 75 -1.93 20.73 -15.01
C PHE A 75 -1.85 21.30 -16.43
N ALA A 76 -1.44 22.57 -16.57
CA ALA A 76 -1.26 23.21 -17.86
C ALA A 76 -0.18 22.54 -18.72
N GLU A 77 0.91 22.07 -18.09
CA GLU A 77 1.99 21.33 -18.75
C GLU A 77 1.58 19.89 -19.07
N ILE A 78 0.82 19.27 -18.17
CA ILE A 78 0.35 17.89 -18.35
C ILE A 78 -0.72 17.79 -19.44
N LYS A 79 -1.50 18.85 -19.67
CA LYS A 79 -2.65 18.86 -20.60
C LYS A 79 -2.29 18.37 -22.01
N SER A 80 -1.09 18.65 -22.51
CA SER A 80 -0.66 18.20 -23.85
C SER A 80 -0.49 16.68 -23.94
N GLU A 81 -0.14 16.04 -22.83
CA GLU A 81 0.17 14.61 -22.75
C GLU A 81 -0.94 13.78 -22.08
N VAL A 82 -2.10 14.38 -21.79
CA VAL A 82 -3.22 13.66 -21.11
C VAL A 82 -3.63 12.41 -21.87
N PHE A 83 -3.65 12.46 -23.22
CA PHE A 83 -3.99 11.31 -24.02
C PHE A 83 -2.93 10.19 -23.93
N ALA A 84 -1.65 10.56 -23.93
CA ALA A 84 -0.54 9.62 -23.75
C ALA A 84 -0.54 9.00 -22.34
N LEU A 85 -0.78 9.80 -21.30
CA LEU A 85 -0.91 9.32 -19.92
C LEU A 85 -2.09 8.36 -19.76
N LEU A 86 -3.26 8.70 -20.31
CA LEU A 86 -4.43 7.83 -20.26
C LEU A 86 -4.15 6.49 -20.95
N ALA A 87 -3.53 6.53 -22.14
CA ALA A 87 -3.16 5.32 -22.88
C ALA A 87 -2.16 4.46 -22.09
N VAL A 88 -1.11 5.05 -21.51
CA VAL A 88 -0.15 4.34 -20.67
C VAL A 88 -0.83 3.75 -19.44
N CYS A 89 -1.64 4.51 -18.71
CA CYS A 89 -2.35 4.02 -17.53
C CYS A 89 -3.25 2.82 -17.83
N VAL A 90 -4.04 2.90 -18.91
CA VAL A 90 -4.92 1.79 -19.33
C VAL A 90 -4.07 0.58 -19.72
N LEU A 91 -3.06 0.78 -20.55
CA LEU A 91 -2.19 -0.29 -21.02
C LEU A 91 -1.46 -0.96 -19.84
N THR A 92 -0.85 -0.19 -18.94
CA THR A 92 -0.17 -0.72 -17.75
C THR A 92 -1.15 -1.43 -16.81
N THR A 93 -2.37 -0.91 -16.65
CA THR A 93 -3.38 -1.57 -15.82
C THR A 93 -3.73 -2.94 -16.38
N PHE A 94 -4.00 -3.05 -17.67
CA PHE A 94 -4.24 -4.34 -18.32
C PHE A 94 -3.01 -5.25 -18.25
N CYS A 95 -1.81 -4.73 -18.49
CA CYS A 95 -0.58 -5.51 -18.44
C CYS A 95 -0.30 -6.05 -17.03
N THR A 96 -0.41 -5.20 -16.01
CA THR A 96 -0.24 -5.59 -14.60
C THR A 96 -1.32 -6.58 -14.19
N ALA A 97 -2.59 -6.34 -14.53
CA ALA A 97 -3.68 -7.27 -14.23
C ALA A 97 -3.46 -8.64 -14.90
N ALA A 98 -3.04 -8.67 -16.17
CA ALA A 98 -2.70 -9.90 -16.86
C ALA A 98 -1.50 -10.60 -16.21
N ALA A 99 -0.42 -9.87 -15.92
CA ALA A 99 0.76 -10.43 -15.26
C ALA A 99 0.42 -11.02 -13.88
N THR A 100 -0.40 -10.33 -13.08
CA THR A 100 -0.90 -10.83 -11.79
C THR A 100 -1.76 -12.08 -12.01
N ALA A 101 -2.68 -12.07 -12.98
CA ALA A 101 -3.51 -13.23 -13.29
C ALA A 101 -2.68 -14.44 -13.73
N PHE A 102 -1.68 -14.27 -14.59
CA PHE A 102 -0.75 -15.32 -14.99
C PHE A 102 0.07 -15.84 -13.80
N THR A 103 0.59 -14.94 -12.97
CA THR A 103 1.35 -15.31 -11.76
C THR A 103 0.51 -16.16 -10.82
N VAL A 104 -0.74 -15.74 -10.55
CA VAL A 104 -1.69 -16.49 -9.73
C VAL A 104 -2.04 -17.82 -10.40
N HIS A 105 -2.29 -17.85 -11.71
CA HIS A 105 -2.65 -19.07 -12.42
C HIS A 105 -1.52 -20.12 -12.41
N ILE A 106 -0.26 -19.66 -12.53
CA ILE A 106 0.93 -20.50 -12.38
C ILE A 106 1.08 -20.98 -10.93
N ALA A 107 0.93 -20.07 -9.95
CA ALA A 107 1.01 -20.41 -8.54
C ALA A 107 -0.05 -21.45 -8.14
N LEU A 108 -1.29 -21.31 -8.62
CA LEU A 108 -2.38 -22.25 -8.40
C LEU A 108 -2.11 -23.60 -9.09
N ARG A 109 -1.54 -23.61 -10.30
CA ARG A 109 -1.14 -24.86 -10.98
C ARG A 109 -0.03 -25.59 -10.23
N LEU A 110 0.94 -24.86 -9.67
CA LEU A 110 2.01 -25.43 -8.83
C LEU A 110 1.46 -25.96 -7.51
N GLN A 111 0.53 -25.25 -6.88
CA GLN A 111 -0.13 -25.70 -5.64
C GLN A 111 -0.99 -26.95 -5.88
N ARG A 112 -1.78 -27.01 -6.96
CA ARG A 112 -2.56 -28.23 -7.33
C ARG A 112 -1.66 -29.43 -7.66
N LYS A 113 -0.46 -29.20 -8.19
CA LYS A 113 0.53 -30.28 -8.44
C LYS A 113 1.17 -30.78 -7.13
N LYS A 114 1.36 -29.90 -6.14
CA LYS A 114 1.87 -30.26 -4.81
C LYS A 114 0.82 -30.99 -3.97
N ASP A 115 -0.45 -30.62 -4.09
CA ASP A 115 -1.57 -31.27 -3.40
C ASP A 115 -1.85 -32.70 -3.92
N ARG A 116 -1.75 -32.92 -5.25
CA ARG A 116 -1.83 -34.28 -5.84
C ARG A 116 -0.65 -35.22 -5.51
N GLY A 117 0.47 -34.69 -5.01
CA GLY A 117 1.61 -35.49 -4.56
C GLY A 117 1.60 -35.84 -3.06
N GLY A 118 0.66 -35.28 -2.30
CA GLY A 118 0.58 -35.42 -0.84
C GLY A 118 -0.57 -36.29 -0.33
N VAL A 119 -1.40 -36.88 -1.21
CA VAL A 119 -2.45 -37.82 -0.81
C VAL A 119 -1.89 -39.24 -0.75
N ARG A 120 -1.27 -39.56 0.38
CA ARG A 120 -1.37 -40.86 1.06
C ARG A 120 -1.85 -40.53 2.47
N PRO A 121 -2.94 -41.12 2.96
CA PRO A 121 -3.03 -42.56 3.22
C PRO A 121 -3.96 -43.34 2.30
#